data_AF-A0AAD3E4Z0-F1
#
_entry.id   AF-A0AAD3E4Z0-F1
#
_cell.length_a   1.000
_cell.length_b   1.000
_cell.length_c   1.000
_cell.angle_alpha   90.00
_cell.angle_beta   90.00
_cell.angle_gamma   90.00
#
_symmetry.space_group_name_H-M   'P 1'
#
loop_
_entity.id
_entity.type
_entity.pdbx_description
1 polymer ?
#
loop_
_entity_poly.entity_id
_entity_poly.type
_entity_poly.pdbx_seq_one_letter_code
_entity_poly.pdbx_strand_id
1 'polypeptide(L)'
;MDFSDSELRDGFAVRHAPGKGRHLIAARSFSPGAVILQQAPYAAVLTDNHTPGYCDYCFRYCERPLRCSRSKLARYCCKEHQRAAWVAGYKTECEALVRCAPRVPPPTVRLAARILWRRARALAHQQQQPQQQQQQQQREQQQQHPSSVPSPSSSALPQ
;
A
#
# COMPACT_ATOMS: atom_id res chain seq x y z
N MET A 1 29.66 -19.51 11.64
CA MET A 1 29.00 -18.81 10.52
C MET A 1 29.00 -17.35 10.92
N ASP A 2 29.60 -16.49 10.12
CA ASP A 2 29.68 -15.08 10.46
C ASP A 2 28.41 -14.39 9.97
N PHE A 3 27.74 -13.72 10.90
CA PHE A 3 26.55 -12.91 10.65
C PHE A 3 26.95 -11.44 10.70
N SER A 4 26.36 -10.61 9.84
CA SER A 4 26.55 -9.17 9.94
C SER A 4 25.82 -8.59 11.16
N ASP A 5 26.21 -7.40 11.61
CA ASP A 5 25.51 -6.69 12.69
C ASP A 5 24.02 -6.50 12.39
N SER A 6 23.65 -6.31 11.12
CA SER A 6 22.25 -6.22 10.72
C SER A 6 21.51 -7.54 10.88
N GLU A 7 22.15 -8.66 10.54
CA GLU A 7 21.54 -9.99 10.66
C GLU A 7 21.39 -10.41 12.12
N LEU A 8 22.38 -10.08 12.96
CA LEU A 8 22.28 -10.29 14.41
C LEU A 8 21.14 -9.48 15.03
N ARG A 9 20.99 -8.21 14.61
CA ARG A 9 19.90 -7.33 15.05
C ARG A 9 18.53 -7.82 14.59
N ASP A 10 18.39 -8.18 13.32
CA ASP A 10 17.14 -8.69 12.74
C ASP A 10 16.83 -10.11 13.26
N GLY A 11 17.85 -10.82 13.76
CA GLY A 11 17.77 -12.14 14.36
C GLY A 11 17.72 -13.29 13.33
N PHE A 12 17.69 -12.97 12.04
CA PHE A 12 17.75 -13.95 10.96
C PHE A 12 18.56 -13.41 9.79
N ALA A 13 18.97 -14.33 8.92
CA ALA A 13 19.67 -14.01 7.70
C ALA A 13 19.10 -14.83 6.52
N VAL A 14 19.16 -14.28 5.31
CA VAL A 14 18.83 -15.03 4.09
C VAL A 14 20.11 -15.67 3.56
N ARG A 15 20.07 -16.98 3.31
CA ARG A 15 21.18 -17.73 2.70
C ARG A 15 20.67 -18.57 1.54
N HIS A 16 21.61 -19.11 0.77
CA HIS A 16 21.36 -20.08 -0.28
C HIS A 16 22.01 -21.42 0.08
N ALA A 17 21.30 -22.53 -0.12
CA ALA A 17 21.86 -23.87 0.03
C ALA A 17 21.46 -24.78 -1.15
N PRO A 18 22.37 -25.66 -1.61
CA PRO A 18 22.03 -26.70 -2.57
C PRO A 18 20.81 -27.51 -2.11
N GLY A 19 19.87 -27.78 -3.02
CA GLY A 19 18.63 -28.52 -2.73
C GLY A 19 17.54 -27.75 -1.96
N LYS A 20 17.83 -26.57 -1.40
CA LYS A 20 16.85 -25.74 -0.67
C LYS A 20 16.64 -24.34 -1.27
N GLY A 21 17.55 -23.89 -2.13
CA GLY A 21 17.52 -22.54 -2.67
C GLY A 21 17.68 -21.50 -1.55
N ARG A 22 16.96 -20.37 -1.67
CA ARG A 22 16.96 -19.29 -0.68
C ARG A 22 16.13 -19.67 0.54
N HIS A 23 16.69 -19.51 1.73
CA HIS A 23 16.02 -19.83 2.99
C HIS A 23 16.49 -18.88 4.11
N LEU A 24 15.70 -18.83 5.18
CA LEU A 24 16.05 -18.10 6.40
C LEU A 24 16.87 -18.99 7.32
N ILE A 25 17.91 -18.42 7.93
CA ILE A 25 18.67 -19.03 9.01
C ILE A 25 18.61 -18.12 10.24
N ALA A 26 18.52 -18.71 11.43
CA ALA A 26 18.58 -17.95 12.68
C ALA A 26 20.00 -17.37 12.85
N ALA A 27 20.10 -16.06 13.07
CA ALA A 27 21.37 -15.37 13.33
C ALA A 27 21.70 -15.30 14.83
N ARG A 28 20.72 -15.58 15.68
CA ARG A 28 20.86 -15.65 17.14
C ARG A 28 19.92 -16.70 17.73
N SER A 29 20.08 -16.97 19.03
CA SER A 29 19.20 -17.86 19.79
C SER A 29 17.83 -17.21 20.07
N PHE A 30 16.76 -18.01 20.00
CA PHE A 30 15.39 -17.58 20.32
C PHE A 30 14.81 -18.45 21.43
N SER A 31 14.09 -17.84 22.38
CA SER A 31 13.31 -18.57 23.38
C SER A 31 11.96 -19.01 22.80
N PRO A 32 11.35 -20.09 23.32
CA PRO A 32 9.99 -20.48 22.94
C PRO A 32 9.01 -19.30 23.06
N GLY A 33 8.18 -19.10 22.02
CA GLY A 33 7.23 -17.99 21.94
C GLY A 33 7.80 -16.68 21.38
N ALA A 34 9.10 -16.59 21.10
CA ALA A 34 9.68 -15.40 20.49
C ALA A 34 9.18 -15.17 19.05
N VAL A 35 8.83 -13.92 18.73
CA VAL A 35 8.49 -13.50 17.37
C VAL A 35 9.77 -13.26 16.58
N ILE A 36 9.99 -14.05 15.54
CA ILE A 36 11.16 -13.93 14.66
C ILE A 36 10.89 -12.93 13.52
N LEU A 37 9.70 -13.01 12.92
CA LEU A 37 9.31 -12.18 11.78
C LEU A 37 7.81 -11.88 11.87
N GLN A 38 7.46 -10.60 11.69
CA GLN A 38 6.09 -10.16 11.52
C GLN A 38 6.02 -9.25 10.29
N GLN A 39 5.07 -9.54 9.39
CA GLN A 39 4.91 -8.77 8.17
C GLN A 39 3.43 -8.58 7.84
N ALA A 40 3.05 -7.37 7.42
CA ALA A 40 1.77 -7.16 6.78
C ALA A 40 1.73 -7.89 5.41
N PRO A 41 0.59 -8.46 5.01
CA PRO A 41 0.48 -9.15 3.73
C PRO A 41 0.71 -8.19 2.56
N TYR A 42 1.41 -8.66 1.53
CA TYR A 42 1.54 -7.89 0.28
C TYR A 42 0.19 -7.79 -0.44
N ALA A 43 -0.59 -8.86 -0.44
CA ALA A 43 -1.98 -8.87 -0.86
C ALA A 43 -2.69 -9.98 -0.10
N ALA A 44 -3.99 -9.82 0.11
CA ALA A 44 -4.83 -10.82 0.76
C ALA A 44 -6.24 -10.73 0.18
N VAL A 45 -6.97 -11.84 0.20
CA VAL A 45 -8.38 -11.95 -0.21
C VAL A 45 -9.08 -12.94 0.71
N LEU A 46 -10.38 -12.77 0.93
CA LEU A 46 -11.20 -13.80 1.56
C LEU A 46 -11.52 -14.91 0.55
N THR A 47 -11.53 -16.16 1.04
CA THR A 47 -12.06 -17.30 0.28
C THR A 47 -13.58 -17.22 0.21
N ASP A 48 -14.16 -17.85 -0.81
CA ASP A 48 -15.59 -17.68 -1.11
C ASP A 48 -16.48 -18.08 0.08
N ASN A 49 -16.10 -19.14 0.81
CA ASN A 49 -16.81 -19.65 1.99
C ASN A 49 -16.85 -18.69 3.18
N HIS A 50 -15.91 -17.74 3.29
CA HIS A 50 -15.83 -16.80 4.41
C HIS A 50 -16.36 -15.41 4.06
N THR A 51 -16.59 -15.12 2.77
CA THR A 51 -17.04 -13.81 2.31
C THR A 51 -18.34 -13.30 2.96
N PRO A 52 -19.35 -14.14 3.32
CA PRO A 52 -20.60 -13.63 3.90
C PRO A 52 -20.46 -13.01 5.29
N GLY A 53 -19.51 -13.45 6.11
CA GLY A 53 -19.42 -13.09 7.53
C GLY A 53 -18.11 -12.43 7.95
N TYR A 54 -17.24 -12.03 7.02
CA TYR A 54 -15.94 -11.45 7.32
C TYR A 54 -15.73 -10.14 6.56
N CYS A 55 -14.91 -9.26 7.14
CA CYS A 55 -14.55 -7.99 6.53
C CYS A 55 -13.38 -8.16 5.54
N ASP A 56 -13.55 -7.72 4.29
CA ASP A 56 -12.54 -7.71 3.23
C ASP A 56 -11.35 -6.76 3.46
N TYR A 57 -11.39 -5.99 4.56
CA TYR A 57 -10.32 -5.07 4.96
C TYR A 57 -9.53 -5.60 6.16
N CYS A 58 -10.21 -5.88 7.28
CA CYS A 58 -9.55 -6.31 8.52
C CYS A 58 -9.53 -7.82 8.74
N PHE A 59 -10.19 -8.61 7.89
CA PHE A 59 -10.25 -10.08 7.95
C PHE A 59 -10.87 -10.65 9.23
N ARG A 60 -11.55 -9.82 10.03
CA ARG A 60 -12.28 -10.26 11.23
C ARG A 60 -13.71 -10.62 10.89
N TYR A 61 -14.27 -11.52 11.69
CA TYR A 61 -15.70 -11.85 11.65
C TYR A 61 -16.53 -10.60 11.93
N CYS A 62 -17.65 -10.49 11.22
CA CYS A 62 -18.63 -9.44 11.35
C CYS A 62 -20.00 -10.06 11.07
N GLU A 63 -20.88 -10.02 12.06
CA GLU A 63 -22.22 -10.60 11.97
C GLU A 63 -23.09 -9.90 10.90
N ARG A 64 -22.97 -8.56 10.79
CA ARG A 64 -23.79 -7.73 9.90
C ARG A 64 -22.93 -6.81 9.04
N PRO A 65 -22.15 -7.34 8.09
CA PRO A 65 -21.23 -6.53 7.33
C PRO A 65 -21.93 -5.70 6.24
N LEU A 66 -21.44 -4.49 6.02
CA LEU A 66 -21.81 -3.60 4.93
C LEU A 66 -21.32 -4.17 3.60
N ARG A 67 -22.25 -4.49 2.71
CA ARG A 67 -21.93 -4.99 1.36
C ARG A 67 -21.61 -3.83 0.42
N CYS A 68 -20.55 -3.96 -0.38
CA CYS A 68 -20.26 -3.03 -1.47
C CYS A 68 -21.48 -2.95 -2.42
N SER A 69 -22.00 -1.75 -2.63
CA SER A 69 -23.19 -1.53 -3.45
C SER A 69 -22.96 -1.76 -4.95
N ARG A 70 -21.71 -1.69 -5.43
CA ARG A 70 -21.38 -1.87 -6.86
C ARG A 70 -21.15 -3.32 -7.23
N SER A 71 -20.12 -3.95 -6.68
CA SER A 71 -19.76 -5.34 -7.00
C SER A 71 -20.64 -6.39 -6.33
N LYS A 72 -21.33 -6.03 -5.24
CA LYS A 72 -22.06 -6.93 -4.34
C LYS A 72 -21.22 -8.06 -3.72
N LEU A 73 -19.89 -8.07 -3.92
CA LEU A 73 -18.99 -9.12 -3.42
C LEU A 73 -18.35 -8.73 -2.09
N ALA A 74 -17.63 -7.61 -2.05
CA ALA A 74 -16.86 -7.24 -0.85
C ALA A 74 -17.76 -6.77 0.28
N ARG A 75 -17.34 -7.06 1.50
CA ARG A 75 -18.07 -6.81 2.74
C ARG A 75 -17.17 -6.13 3.79
N TYR A 76 -17.72 -5.23 4.58
CA TYR A 76 -16.97 -4.43 5.55
C TYR A 76 -17.70 -4.30 6.87
N CYS A 77 -17.00 -4.34 8.01
CA CYS A 77 -17.67 -4.17 9.30
C CYS A 77 -18.16 -2.73 9.55
N CYS A 78 -17.58 -1.73 8.87
CA CYS A 78 -17.94 -0.32 9.04
C CYS A 78 -17.60 0.51 7.78
N LYS A 79 -18.08 1.76 7.73
CA LYS A 79 -17.87 2.67 6.60
C LYS A 79 -16.39 3.06 6.46
N GLU A 80 -15.68 3.13 7.56
CA GLU A 80 -14.25 3.46 7.64
C GLU A 80 -13.42 2.40 6.91
N HIS A 81 -13.68 1.11 7.17
CA HIS A 81 -13.04 0.01 6.45
C HIS A 81 -13.38 -0.02 4.96
N GLN A 82 -14.63 0.30 4.60
CA GLN A 82 -15.02 0.41 3.19
C GLN A 82 -14.24 1.52 2.47
N ARG A 83 -14.12 2.70 3.09
CA ARG A 83 -13.33 3.83 2.55
C ARG A 83 -11.84 3.49 2.47
N ALA A 84 -11.29 2.90 3.53
CA ALA A 84 -9.88 2.51 3.56
C ALA A 84 -9.55 1.46 2.49
N ALA A 85 -10.41 0.45 2.31
CA ALA A 85 -10.25 -0.54 1.24
C ALA A 85 -10.34 0.10 -0.16
N TRP A 86 -11.24 1.06 -0.34
CA TRP A 86 -11.37 1.80 -1.60
C TRP A 86 -10.07 2.49 -2.00
N VAL A 87 -9.48 3.25 -1.07
CA VAL A 87 -8.20 3.95 -1.25
C VAL A 87 -7.04 2.97 -1.44
N ALA A 88 -7.02 1.85 -0.70
CA ALA A 88 -5.99 0.83 -0.80
C ALA A 88 -5.96 0.08 -2.16
N GLY A 89 -7.00 0.24 -2.99
CA GLY A 89 -7.03 -0.27 -4.36
C GLY A 89 -8.28 -1.10 -4.70
N TYR A 90 -9.23 -1.24 -3.79
CA TYR A 90 -10.47 -1.98 -4.07
C TYR A 90 -11.28 -1.34 -5.21
N LYS A 91 -11.13 -0.03 -5.49
CA LYS A 91 -11.75 0.64 -6.63
C LYS A 91 -11.53 -0.14 -7.94
N THR A 92 -10.28 -0.47 -8.24
CA THR A 92 -9.89 -1.17 -9.47
C THR A 92 -10.46 -2.60 -9.51
N GLU A 93 -10.40 -3.30 -8.38
CA GLU A 93 -10.98 -4.64 -8.27
C GLU A 93 -12.50 -4.62 -8.43
N CYS A 94 -13.18 -3.66 -7.81
CA CYS A 94 -14.62 -3.48 -7.90
C CYS A 94 -15.08 -3.32 -9.35
N GLU A 95 -14.37 -2.51 -10.13
CA GLU A 95 -14.67 -2.31 -11.55
C GLU A 95 -14.46 -3.59 -12.36
N ALA A 96 -13.40 -4.34 -12.09
CA ALA A 96 -13.15 -5.62 -12.74
C ALA A 96 -14.22 -6.68 -12.39
N LEU A 97 -14.63 -6.76 -11.12
CA LEU A 97 -15.68 -7.66 -10.66
C LEU A 97 -17.03 -7.37 -11.33
N VAL A 98 -17.39 -6.09 -11.46
CA VAL A 98 -18.61 -5.68 -12.16
C VAL A 98 -18.58 -6.11 -13.63
N ARG A 99 -17.43 -5.98 -14.31
CA ARG A 99 -17.28 -6.44 -15.71
C ARG A 99 -17.32 -7.97 -15.86
N CYS A 100 -16.93 -8.72 -14.84
CA CYS A 100 -16.96 -10.17 -14.85
C CYS A 100 -18.34 -10.74 -14.50
N ALA A 101 -19.25 -9.94 -13.96
CA ALA A 101 -20.57 -10.40 -13.54
C ALA A 101 -21.34 -11.08 -14.71
N PRO A 102 -22.07 -12.18 -14.44
CA PRO A 102 -22.35 -12.77 -13.13
C PRO A 102 -21.23 -13.67 -12.57
N ARG A 103 -20.14 -13.89 -13.32
CA ARG A 103 -19.03 -14.74 -12.90
C ARG A 103 -18.20 -14.06 -11.82
N VAL A 104 -17.99 -14.75 -10.70
CA VAL A 104 -17.03 -14.36 -9.66
C VAL A 104 -15.72 -15.09 -9.90
N PRO A 105 -14.59 -14.39 -10.16
CA PRO A 105 -13.30 -15.04 -10.30
C PRO A 105 -12.87 -15.76 -9.01
N PRO A 106 -12.20 -16.92 -9.11
CA PRO A 106 -11.70 -17.64 -7.94
C PRO A 106 -10.78 -16.78 -7.05
N PRO A 107 -10.68 -17.07 -5.74
CA PRO A 107 -9.84 -16.32 -4.81
C PRO A 107 -8.39 -16.18 -5.27
N THR A 108 -7.80 -17.23 -5.86
CA THR A 108 -6.42 -17.20 -6.39
C THR A 108 -6.25 -16.19 -7.52
N VAL A 109 -7.23 -16.08 -8.42
CA VAL A 109 -7.25 -15.09 -9.50
C VAL A 109 -7.39 -13.67 -8.94
N ARG A 110 -8.30 -13.48 -7.95
CA ARG A 110 -8.46 -12.19 -7.27
C ARG A 110 -7.18 -11.77 -6.54
N LEU A 111 -6.50 -12.71 -5.88
CA LEU A 111 -5.21 -12.47 -5.21
C LEU A 111 -4.12 -12.06 -6.20
N ALA A 112 -3.97 -12.81 -7.31
CA ALA A 112 -3.02 -12.48 -8.37
C ALA A 112 -3.28 -11.07 -8.94
N ALA A 113 -4.55 -10.73 -9.19
CA ALA A 113 -4.92 -9.39 -9.65
C ALA A 113 -4.55 -8.29 -8.63
N ARG A 114 -4.83 -8.50 -7.32
CA ARG A 114 -4.40 -7.56 -6.26
C ARG A 114 -2.88 -7.37 -6.21
N ILE A 115 -2.10 -8.44 -6.40
CA ILE A 115 -0.63 -8.36 -6.49
C ILE A 115 -0.20 -7.49 -7.67
N LEU A 116 -0.73 -7.77 -8.86
CA LEU A 116 -0.37 -7.05 -10.09
C LEU A 116 -0.76 -5.57 -10.00
N TRP A 117 -1.97 -5.25 -9.53
CA TRP A 117 -2.39 -3.86 -9.36
C TRP A 117 -1.60 -3.12 -8.28
N ARG A 118 -1.25 -3.77 -7.16
CA ARG A 118 -0.38 -3.15 -6.14
C ARG A 118 1.00 -2.87 -6.72
N ARG A 119 1.58 -3.80 -7.48
CA ARG A 119 2.88 -3.63 -8.14
C ARG A 119 2.84 -2.50 -9.17
N ALA A 120 1.82 -2.46 -10.02
CA ALA A 120 1.63 -1.40 -11.01
C ALA A 120 1.55 -0.01 -10.35
N ARG A 121 0.78 0.12 -9.26
CA ARG A 121 0.75 1.37 -8.48
C ARG A 121 2.14 1.72 -7.94
N ALA A 122 2.85 0.78 -7.33
CA ALA A 122 4.18 1.05 -6.76
C ALA A 122 5.18 1.54 -7.84
N LEU A 123 5.17 0.91 -9.03
CA LEU A 123 6.00 1.33 -10.16
C LEU A 123 5.66 2.74 -10.65
N ALA A 124 4.35 3.05 -10.79
CA ALA A 124 3.91 4.38 -11.19
C ALA A 124 4.35 5.47 -10.20
N HIS A 125 4.27 5.21 -8.89
CA HIS A 125 4.74 6.15 -7.87
C HIS A 125 6.27 6.34 -7.93
N GLN A 126 7.06 5.27 -8.13
CA GLN A 126 8.51 5.37 -8.27
C GLN A 126 8.93 6.25 -9.47
N GLN A 127 8.21 6.16 -10.59
CA GLN A 127 8.52 6.96 -11.78
C GLN A 127 8.19 8.45 -11.60
N GLN A 128 7.19 8.78 -10.77
CA GLN A 128 6.74 10.16 -10.55
C GLN A 128 7.55 10.90 -9.48
N GLN A 129 8.25 10.17 -8.59
CA GLN A 129 9.04 10.75 -7.49
C GLN A 129 10.09 11.80 -7.93
N PRO A 130 10.89 11.57 -8.98
CA PRO A 130 11.89 12.55 -9.41
C PRO A 130 11.29 13.88 -9.87
N GLN A 131 10.21 13.82 -10.67
CA GLN A 131 9.51 15.01 -11.16
C GLN A 131 8.86 15.80 -10.02
N GLN A 132 8.23 15.11 -9.07
CA GLN A 132 7.61 15.75 -7.91
C GLN A 132 8.65 16.42 -6.99
N GLN A 133 9.79 15.78 -6.76
CA GLN A 133 10.89 16.35 -5.98
C GLN A 133 11.47 17.60 -6.65
N GLN A 134 11.70 17.55 -7.96
CA GLN A 134 12.23 18.69 -8.70
C GLN A 134 11.26 19.88 -8.69
N GLN A 135 9.96 19.62 -8.86
CA GLN A 135 8.93 20.65 -8.82
C GLN A 135 8.75 21.25 -7.42
N GLN A 136 8.92 20.45 -6.37
CA GLN A 136 8.91 20.94 -4.98
C GLN A 136 10.12 21.83 -4.68
N GLN A 137 11.33 21.42 -5.08
CA GLN A 137 12.55 22.22 -4.94
C GLN A 137 12.42 23.58 -5.65
N GLN A 138 11.85 23.59 -6.87
CA GLN A 138 11.60 24.85 -7.60
C GLN A 138 10.63 25.78 -6.86
N ARG A 139 9.55 25.24 -6.26
CA ARG A 139 8.61 26.05 -5.46
C ARG A 139 9.25 26.62 -4.20
N GLU A 140 10.08 25.83 -3.51
CA GLU A 140 10.79 26.26 -2.31
C GLU A 140 11.79 27.38 -2.64
N GLN A 141 12.53 27.27 -3.76
CA GLN A 141 13.43 28.33 -4.23
C GLN A 141 12.69 29.62 -4.58
N GLN A 142 11.50 29.54 -5.18
CA GLN A 142 10.68 30.73 -5.49
C GLN A 142 10.11 31.40 -4.24
N GLN A 143 9.81 30.65 -3.18
CA GLN A 143 9.30 31.21 -1.93
C GLN A 143 10.40 31.88 -1.06
N GLN A 144 11.66 31.52 -1.26
CA GLN A 144 12.80 32.10 -0.52
C GLN A 144 13.28 33.46 -1.08
N HIS A 145 12.84 33.87 -2.26
CA HIS A 145 13.08 35.20 -2.81
C HIS A 145 11.80 36.05 -2.79
N PRO A 146 11.48 36.77 -1.70
CA PRO A 146 10.40 37.74 -1.73
C PRO A 146 10.79 38.86 -2.70
N SER A 147 9.94 39.10 -3.70
CA SER A 147 10.08 40.23 -4.62
C SER A 147 10.12 41.52 -3.82
N SER A 148 11.25 42.24 -3.87
CA SER A 148 11.35 43.61 -3.38
C SER A 148 10.39 44.47 -4.20
N VAL A 149 9.27 44.86 -3.61
CA VAL A 149 8.35 45.82 -4.21
C VAL A 149 9.05 47.19 -4.19
N PRO A 150 9.31 47.85 -5.33
CA PRO A 150 9.80 49.22 -5.30
C PRO A 150 8.65 50.14 -4.88
N SER A 151 8.89 50.96 -3.87
CA SER A 151 7.98 52.02 -3.41
C SER A 151 7.66 52.99 -4.55
N PRO A 152 6.39 53.43 -4.73
CA PRO A 152 6.06 54.39 -5.78
C PRO A 152 6.63 55.77 -5.44
N SER A 153 7.46 56.30 -6.34
CA SER A 153 7.93 57.68 -6.31
C SER A 153 6.80 58.62 -6.73
N SER A 154 6.49 59.57 -5.84
CA SER A 154 5.55 60.68 -6.09
C SER A 154 6.18 61.68 -7.07
N SER A 155 5.69 61.74 -8.30
CA SER A 155 6.03 62.80 -9.27
C SER A 155 4.94 63.88 -9.31
N ALA A 156 5.41 65.12 -9.17
CA ALA A 156 4.64 66.36 -9.13
C ALA A 156 4.00 66.73 -10.49
N LEU A 157 2.85 67.41 -10.42
CA LEU A 157 2.16 68.06 -11.55
C LEU A 157 2.89 69.33 -12.02
N PRO A 158 2.95 69.63 -13.33
CA PRO A 158 3.22 70.98 -13.81
C PRO A 158 1.92 71.74 -14.15
N GLN A 159 2.00 73.06 -14.01
CA GLN A 159 1.00 74.06 -14.38
C GLN A 159 0.90 74.27 -15.90
#